data_AF-A0A3Q4I7R0-F1
#
_entry.id   AF-A0A3Q4I7R0-F1
#
_cell.length_a   1.000
_cell.length_b   1.000
_cell.length_c   1.000
_cell.angle_alpha   90.00
_cell.angle_beta   90.00
_cell.angle_gamma   90.00
#
_symmetry.space_group_name_H-M   'P 1'
#
loop_
_entity.id
_entity.type
_entity.pdbx_description
1 polymer ?
#
loop_
_entity_poly.entity_id
_entity_poly.type
_entity_poly.pdbx_seq_one_letter_code
_entity_poly.pdbx_strand_id
1 'polypeptide(L)'
;VRGVPGYENEKFVDRNRKTLIQEVSEVLAIAEELGDLVHPEAYSKIRATRTSRDGMRELFDGPLRSGGRRVKAAFFDALKKHHPDLVSFFLNDVIHKILENLTSDLDITFKVT
;
A
#
# COMPACT_ATOMS: atom_id res chain seq x y z
N VAL A 1 12.81 -17.67 -2.25
CA VAL A 1 12.64 -16.22 -1.91
C VAL A 1 11.22 -15.84 -1.46
N ARG A 2 10.33 -16.79 -1.11
CA ARG A 2 9.03 -16.49 -0.50
C ARG A 2 9.14 -16.63 1.03
N GLY A 3 8.67 -15.63 1.78
CA GLY A 3 8.59 -15.69 3.25
C GLY A 3 9.29 -14.58 4.04
N VAL A 4 9.87 -13.54 3.40
CA VAL A 4 10.43 -12.40 4.15
C VAL A 4 9.30 -11.38 4.41
N PRO A 5 8.94 -11.07 5.67
CA PRO A 5 7.77 -10.24 6.00
C PRO A 5 7.73 -8.89 5.26
N GLY A 6 8.89 -8.23 5.09
CA GLY A 6 8.96 -6.96 4.36
C GLY A 6 8.75 -7.07 2.85
N TYR A 7 8.92 -8.24 2.24
CA TYR A 7 8.77 -8.43 0.79
C TYR A 7 7.31 -8.39 0.33
N GLU A 8 6.40 -8.97 1.13
CA GLU A 8 4.98 -8.93 0.82
C GLU A 8 4.39 -7.53 1.05
N ASN A 9 4.86 -6.82 2.10
CA ASN A 9 4.46 -5.43 2.35
C ASN A 9 4.91 -4.50 1.22
N GLU A 10 6.15 -4.63 0.74
CA GLU A 10 6.65 -3.88 -0.41
C GLU A 10 5.79 -4.10 -1.66
N LYS A 11 5.50 -5.37 -1.99
CA LYS A 11 4.64 -5.70 -3.15
C LYS A 11 3.24 -5.15 -3.01
N PHE A 12 2.67 -5.19 -1.82
CA PHE A 12 1.35 -4.62 -1.55
C PHE A 12 1.33 -3.13 -1.90
N VAL A 13 2.31 -2.37 -1.42
CA VAL A 13 2.42 -0.92 -1.66
C VAL A 13 2.56 -0.63 -3.16
N ASP A 14 3.39 -1.38 -3.87
CA ASP A 14 3.59 -1.19 -5.31
C ASP A 14 2.35 -1.53 -6.13
N ARG A 15 1.69 -2.67 -5.84
CA ARG A 15 0.49 -3.12 -6.55
C ARG A 15 -0.69 -2.17 -6.36
N ASN A 16 -0.83 -1.61 -5.17
CA ASN A 16 -1.98 -0.79 -4.79
C ASN A 16 -1.74 0.72 -4.94
N ARG A 17 -0.62 1.15 -5.55
CA ARG A 17 -0.24 2.57 -5.71
C ARG A 17 -1.41 3.46 -6.15
N LYS A 18 -2.15 3.06 -7.18
CA LYS A 18 -3.26 3.87 -7.73
C LYS A 18 -4.34 4.14 -6.68
N THR A 19 -4.79 3.09 -6.00
CA THR A 19 -5.84 3.20 -4.97
C THR A 19 -5.30 3.93 -3.74
N LEU A 20 -4.07 3.66 -3.31
CA LEU A 20 -3.44 4.37 -2.19
C LEU A 20 -3.31 5.87 -2.45
N ILE A 21 -3.02 6.30 -3.69
CA ILE A 21 -3.01 7.72 -4.06
C ILE A 21 -4.39 8.36 -3.97
N GLN A 22 -5.47 7.62 -4.25
CA GLN A 22 -6.83 8.15 -4.23
C GLN A 22 -7.42 8.20 -2.83
N GLU A 23 -7.22 7.15 -2.04
CA GLU A 23 -7.98 6.90 -0.82
C GLU A 23 -7.26 7.36 0.46
N VAL A 24 -5.92 7.46 0.46
CA VAL A 24 -5.20 7.90 1.65
C VAL A 24 -5.36 9.42 1.83
N SER A 25 -6.04 9.81 2.90
CA SER A 25 -6.31 11.21 3.23
C SER A 25 -5.30 11.79 4.23
N GLU A 26 -4.77 11.00 5.17
CA GLU A 26 -3.89 11.46 6.26
C GLU A 26 -2.40 11.39 5.92
N VAL A 27 -2.02 11.89 4.75
CA VAL A 27 -0.65 11.77 4.22
C VAL A 27 0.39 12.41 5.13
N LEU A 28 0.08 13.55 5.73
CA LEU A 28 0.99 14.24 6.65
C LEU A 28 1.25 13.43 7.93
N ALA A 29 0.20 12.87 8.52
CA ALA A 29 0.34 12.03 9.72
C ALA A 29 1.17 10.77 9.43
N ILE A 30 0.96 10.16 8.26
CA ILE A 30 1.81 9.05 7.79
C ILE A 30 3.26 9.50 7.59
N ALA A 31 3.50 10.65 6.97
CA ALA A 31 4.84 11.17 6.75
C ALA A 31 5.57 11.49 8.07
N GLU A 32 4.85 12.01 9.08
CA GLU A 32 5.37 12.21 10.43
C GLU A 32 5.74 10.89 11.11
N GLU A 33 4.89 9.87 10.98
CA GLU A 33 5.14 8.54 11.56
C GLU A 33 6.33 7.83 10.92
N LEU A 34 6.57 8.06 9.63
CA LEU A 34 7.76 7.56 8.95
C LEU A 34 9.06 8.23 9.46
N GLY A 35 8.97 9.41 10.09
CA GLY A 35 10.09 10.10 10.72
C GLY A 35 11.29 10.25 9.79
N ASP A 36 12.47 9.81 10.24
CA ASP A 36 13.74 9.90 9.51
C ASP A 36 13.75 9.14 8.17
N LEU A 37 12.75 8.29 7.89
CA LEU A 37 12.58 7.65 6.59
C LEU A 37 12.07 8.62 5.51
N VAL A 38 11.52 9.76 5.92
CA VAL A 38 11.12 10.87 5.04
C VAL A 38 12.01 12.06 5.37
N HIS A 39 13.01 12.29 4.52
CA HIS A 39 13.91 13.42 4.71
C HIS A 39 13.16 14.77 4.77
N PRO A 40 13.65 15.78 5.52
CA PRO A 40 12.97 17.06 5.71
C PRO A 40 12.57 17.76 4.40
N GLU A 41 13.38 17.63 3.35
CA GLU A 41 13.05 18.17 2.02
C GLU A 41 11.81 17.49 1.42
N ALA A 42 11.75 16.15 1.46
CA ALA A 42 10.60 15.39 0.97
C ALA A 42 9.35 15.68 1.82
N TYR A 43 9.49 15.74 3.15
CA TYR A 43 8.39 16.13 4.04
C TYR A 43 7.87 17.52 3.69
N SER A 44 8.76 18.49 3.45
CA SER A 44 8.38 19.85 3.07
C SER A 44 7.61 19.90 1.75
N LYS A 45 8.00 19.08 0.75
CA LYS A 45 7.27 18.94 -0.52
C LYS A 45 5.87 18.37 -0.29
N ILE A 46 5.76 17.29 0.48
CA ILE A 46 4.46 16.68 0.84
C ILE A 46 3.56 17.71 1.53
N ARG A 47 4.09 18.45 2.51
CA ARG A 47 3.36 19.49 3.26
C ARG A 47 2.92 20.67 2.41
N ALA A 48 3.67 21.00 1.36
CA ALA A 48 3.33 22.08 0.45
C ALA A 48 2.21 21.70 -0.55
N THR A 49 1.85 20.42 -0.65
CA THR A 49 0.80 19.98 -1.57
C THR A 49 -0.59 20.48 -1.16
N ARG A 50 -1.43 20.76 -2.16
CA ARG A 50 -2.81 21.25 -1.93
C ARG A 50 -3.81 20.15 -1.61
N THR A 51 -3.51 18.91 -2.00
CA THR A 51 -4.44 17.78 -1.87
C THR A 51 -3.70 16.55 -1.35
N SER A 52 -4.40 15.69 -0.62
CA SER A 52 -3.84 14.41 -0.16
C SER A 52 -3.32 13.57 -1.31
N ARG A 53 -4.00 13.58 -2.47
CA ARG A 53 -3.56 12.83 -3.65
C ARG A 53 -2.22 13.32 -4.18
N ASP A 54 -1.99 14.63 -4.20
CA ASP A 54 -0.70 15.20 -4.61
C ASP A 54 0.37 14.89 -3.57
N GLY A 55 0.04 14.99 -2.28
CA GLY A 55 0.95 14.56 -1.20
C GLY A 55 1.34 13.08 -1.31
N MET A 56 0.40 12.20 -1.65
CA MET A 56 0.68 10.79 -1.90
C MET A 56 1.57 10.58 -3.12
N ARG A 57 1.42 11.37 -4.18
CA ARG A 57 2.32 11.32 -5.34
C ARG A 57 3.74 11.70 -4.94
N GLU A 58 3.93 12.78 -4.19
CA GLU A 58 5.24 13.19 -3.66
C GLU A 58 5.85 12.08 -2.77
N LEU A 59 5.05 11.47 -1.90
CA LEU A 59 5.50 10.36 -1.06
C LEU A 59 5.92 9.14 -1.90
N PHE A 60 5.19 8.83 -2.96
CA PHE A 60 5.51 7.74 -3.89
C PHE A 60 6.76 8.03 -4.72
N ASP A 61 6.89 9.24 -5.24
CA ASP A 61 7.93 9.60 -6.21
C ASP A 61 9.27 9.93 -5.52
N GLY A 62 9.26 10.24 -4.22
CA GLY A 62 10.44 10.44 -3.38
C GLY A 62 10.72 9.28 -2.42
N PRO A 63 10.25 9.33 -1.14
CA PRO A 63 10.64 8.37 -0.11
C PRO A 63 10.34 6.90 -0.44
N LEU A 64 9.16 6.57 -0.97
CA LEU A 64 8.79 5.18 -1.26
C LEU A 64 9.54 4.60 -2.46
N ARG A 65 9.93 5.45 -3.42
CA ARG A 65 10.73 5.05 -4.59
C ARG A 65 12.19 4.81 -4.22
N SER A 66 12.80 5.71 -3.44
CA SER A 66 14.23 5.67 -3.12
C SER A 66 14.56 4.81 -1.90
N GLY A 67 13.67 4.73 -0.92
CA GLY A 67 13.89 4.03 0.35
C GLY A 67 13.73 2.51 0.32
N GLY A 68 13.28 1.97 -0.82
CA GLY A 68 13.14 0.53 -1.05
C GLY A 68 12.24 -0.18 -0.03
N ARG A 69 12.53 -1.47 0.20
CA ARG A 69 11.70 -2.35 1.04
C ARG A 69 11.44 -1.81 2.44
N ARG A 70 12.46 -1.24 3.08
CA ARG A 70 12.37 -0.77 4.48
C ARG A 70 11.32 0.34 4.61
N VAL A 71 11.35 1.33 3.72
CA VAL A 71 10.41 2.45 3.77
C VAL A 71 9.01 2.01 3.40
N LYS A 72 8.86 1.13 2.39
CA LYS A 72 7.54 0.58 2.03
C LYS A 72 6.93 -0.29 3.14
N ALA A 73 7.74 -1.06 3.86
CA ALA A 73 7.27 -1.84 5.01
C ALA A 73 6.76 -0.93 6.14
N ALA A 74 7.53 0.12 6.49
CA ALA A 74 7.12 1.10 7.50
C ALA A 74 5.85 1.87 7.07
N PHE A 75 5.74 2.21 5.78
CA PHE A 75 4.53 2.84 5.23
C PHE A 75 3.32 1.92 5.31
N PHE A 76 3.49 0.62 5.04
CA PHE A 76 2.40 -0.35 5.24
C PHE A 76 1.99 -0.46 6.72
N ASP A 77 2.95 -0.39 7.65
CA ASP A 77 2.64 -0.36 9.08
C ASP A 77 1.86 0.90 9.47
N ALA A 78 2.25 2.07 8.96
CA ALA A 78 1.51 3.31 9.14
C ALA A 78 0.10 3.24 8.53
N LEU A 79 -0.07 2.62 7.35
CA LEU A 79 -1.39 2.42 6.74
C LEU A 79 -2.32 1.61 7.63
N LYS A 80 -1.84 0.57 8.31
CA LYS A 80 -2.68 -0.22 9.25
C LYS A 80 -3.19 0.61 10.42
N LYS A 81 -2.46 1.66 10.80
CA LYS A 81 -2.81 2.52 11.93
C LYS A 81 -3.75 3.66 11.53
N HIS A 82 -3.44 4.34 10.44
CA HIS A 82 -4.20 5.52 9.99
C HIS A 82 -5.37 5.16 9.06
N HIS A 83 -5.25 4.07 8.30
CA HIS A 83 -6.27 3.63 7.34
C HIS A 83 -6.57 2.12 7.48
N PRO A 84 -6.97 1.62 8.67
CA PRO A 84 -7.24 0.20 8.89
C PRO A 84 -8.33 -0.35 7.95
N ASP A 85 -9.36 0.45 7.69
CA ASP A 85 -10.47 0.07 6.78
C ASP A 85 -9.98 -0.14 5.35
N LEU A 86 -9.02 0.69 4.91
CA LEU A 86 -8.44 0.57 3.58
C LEU A 86 -7.61 -0.71 3.46
N VAL A 87 -6.81 -1.05 4.47
CA VAL A 87 -6.06 -2.32 4.52
C VAL A 87 -7.03 -3.51 4.53
N SER A 88 -8.09 -3.44 5.33
CA SER A 88 -9.12 -4.47 5.38
C SER A 88 -9.82 -4.65 4.02
N PHE A 89 -10.13 -3.54 3.33
CA PHE A 89 -10.73 -3.57 1.99
C PHE A 89 -9.85 -4.32 0.99
N PHE A 90 -8.53 -4.06 0.98
CA PHE A 90 -7.61 -4.77 0.09
C PHE A 90 -7.46 -6.25 0.42
N LEU A 91 -7.48 -6.61 1.70
CA LEU A 91 -7.43 -8.02 2.11
C LEU A 91 -8.70 -8.77 1.71
N ASN A 92 -9.85 -8.13 1.85
CA ASN A 92 -11.13 -8.70 1.41
C ASN A 92 -11.19 -8.85 -0.12
N ASP A 93 -10.71 -7.87 -0.89
CA ASP A 93 -10.60 -7.97 -2.35
C ASP A 93 -9.70 -9.14 -2.79
N VAL A 94 -8.58 -9.38 -2.08
CA VAL A 94 -7.72 -10.55 -2.33
C VAL A 94 -8.44 -11.86 -2.00
N ILE A 95 -9.15 -11.92 -0.87
CA ILE A 95 -9.92 -13.11 -0.48
C ILE A 95 -11.03 -13.39 -1.51
N HIS A 96 -11.78 -12.38 -1.95
CA HIS A 96 -12.81 -12.54 -2.97
C HIS A 96 -12.23 -13.03 -4.30
N LYS A 97 -11.11 -12.49 -4.76
CA LYS A 97 -10.43 -12.98 -5.97
C LYS A 97 -9.94 -14.41 -5.83
N ILE A 98 -9.44 -14.80 -4.66
CA ILE A 98 -9.02 -16.19 -4.40
C ILE A 98 -10.23 -17.12 -4.42
N LEU A 99 -11.32 -16.74 -3.76
CA LEU A 99 -12.55 -17.53 -3.71
C LEU A 99 -13.18 -17.67 -5.11
N GLU A 100 -13.27 -16.59 -5.88
CA GLU A 100 -13.74 -16.62 -7.27
C GLU A 100 -12.91 -17.57 -8.13
N ASN A 101 -11.58 -17.51 -8.02
CA ASN A 101 -10.68 -18.42 -8.75
C ASN A 101 -10.88 -19.89 -8.32
N LEU A 102 -10.97 -20.17 -7.01
CA LEU A 102 -11.18 -21.53 -6.50
C LEU A 102 -12.56 -22.10 -6.90
N THR A 103 -13.60 -21.28 -6.88
CA THR A 103 -14.94 -21.69 -7.34
C THR A 103 -14.96 -21.98 -8.83
N SER A 104 -14.20 -21.22 -9.63
CA SER A 104 -14.05 -21.46 -11.07
C SER A 104 -13.31 -22.77 -11.37
N ASP A 105 -12.24 -23.07 -10.63
CA ASP A 105 -11.47 -24.33 -10.78
C ASP A 105 -12.27 -25.58 -10.37
N LEU A 106 -13.12 -25.48 -9.34
CA LEU A 106 -14.03 -26.55 -8.94
C LEU A 106 -15.11 -26.81 -10.00
N ASP A 107 -15.69 -25.75 -10.57
CA ASP A 107 -16.75 -25.85 -11.59
C ASP A 107 -16.21 -26.42 -12.92
N ILE A 108 -14.94 -26.15 -13.25
CA ILE A 108 -14.27 -26.81 -14.39
C ILE A 108 -14.08 -28.30 -14.10
N THR A 109 -13.54 -28.67 -12.94
CA THR A 109 -13.24 -30.07 -12.59
C THR A 109 -14.49 -30.95 -12.60
N PHE A 110 -15.64 -30.42 -12.17
CA PHE A 110 -16.92 -31.14 -12.18
C PHE A 110 -17.58 -31.25 -13.57
N LYS A 111 -17.20 -30.40 -14.54
CA LYS A 111 -17.73 -30.44 -15.92
C LYS A 111 -16.97 -31.39 -16.85
N VAL A 112 -15.76 -31.82 -16.48
CA VAL A 112 -14.93 -32.76 -17.28
C VAL A 112 -14.96 -34.21 -16.77
N THR A 113 -15.80 -34.53 -15.79
CA THR A 113 -16.04 -35.90 -15.28
C THR A 113 -17.46 -36.34 -15.63
#